data_AF-A0A6J2LY26-F1
#
_entry.id   AF-A0A6J2LY26-F1
#
_cell.length_a   1.000
_cell.length_b   1.000
_cell.length_c   1.000
_cell.angle_alpha   90.00
_cell.angle_beta   90.00
_cell.angle_gamma   90.00
#
_symmetry.space_group_name_H-M   'P 1'
#
loop_
_entity.id
_entity.type
_entity.pdbx_description
1 polymer ?
#
loop_
_entity_poly.entity_id
_entity_poly.type
_entity_poly.pdbx_seq_one_letter_code
_entity_poly.pdbx_strand_id
1 'polypeptide(L)'
;MAAVAVAVREDSGSGMKAELSPRPGAAGRELTQEEKLQLRKEKKQQKKKRKEEKGAEPETGSVVAAAQCQVGPTKELPGPGGQLGTAGEKVPAGRSKAELRAERRAKQEAERALKQARKGEQGGPPPQSCPSTGGETPSGVKPVPEHTQVDDPALLRRLVKKPERHQVPTRKDYGSKVSLFSHLPQYSRQNSLTQCMSIPSSVIHPAMVRLGLQYSQGLVSGSNARCIALLRALQQVIQDYTTPPNEELSRDLINKLKPYFSFLNQCRPLSASMHNAIKFLNKEITGVSSSKREEEAKAELRASIDHYVKEKIVLAAQAISRFAYQKISDGDVILVYGCSSLVSRILREAWAEGRRFRVVVVDSRPRLEGKCMLRCLVHAGVPASYLLIPAASFVLPEVSKVLLGAHALLANGSVMSRVGTAQLALVARAHNVPVLVCCETYKFCERVQTDAFVSNELDDPDDLLCERGEHVALANWQNHLSLRLLNLVYDVTPPELVDLVITELGMIPCSSVPVVLRVKSSDQ
;
A
#
# COMPACT_ATOMS: atom_id res chain seq x y z
N MET A 1 -10.54 1.76 51.71
CA MET A 1 -9.44 1.54 52.68
C MET A 1 -8.17 1.24 51.91
N ALA A 2 -7.08 1.88 52.33
CA ALA A 2 -5.68 1.77 51.90
C ALA A 2 -5.38 2.18 50.44
N ALA A 3 -4.51 3.11 50.04
CA ALA A 3 -3.50 4.02 50.62
C ALA A 3 -2.22 3.93 49.74
N VAL A 4 -1.96 5.04 49.06
CA VAL A 4 -0.70 5.66 48.60
C VAL A 4 0.64 4.98 48.97
N ALA A 5 1.57 4.92 48.00
CA ALA A 5 3.00 5.06 48.26
C ALA A 5 3.69 5.83 47.10
N VAL A 6 3.98 7.11 47.36
CA VAL A 6 4.87 7.98 46.58
C VAL A 6 6.22 7.96 47.27
N ALA A 7 7.30 7.71 46.54
CA ALA A 7 8.67 7.78 47.07
C ALA A 7 9.37 9.02 46.54
N VAL A 8 9.65 9.94 47.47
CA VAL A 8 10.55 11.10 47.34
C VAL A 8 11.97 10.64 47.65
N ARG A 9 12.97 11.19 46.96
CA ARG A 9 14.35 11.24 47.47
C ARG A 9 14.97 12.60 47.19
N GLU A 10 15.37 13.25 48.28
CA GLU A 10 16.17 14.46 48.38
C GLU A 10 17.67 14.15 48.45
N ASP A 11 18.40 15.26 48.42
CA ASP A 11 19.76 15.59 48.03
C ASP A 11 20.91 15.21 48.99
N SER A 12 22.14 15.37 48.48
CA SER A 12 23.47 15.56 49.13
C SER A 12 24.55 14.76 48.39
N GLY A 13 25.74 15.24 48.03
CA GLY A 13 26.40 16.53 48.15
C GLY A 13 27.91 16.36 47.96
N SER A 14 28.50 17.13 47.03
CA SER A 14 29.91 17.59 46.93
C SER A 14 31.09 16.61 46.66
N GLY A 15 32.04 17.03 45.78
CA GLY A 15 33.47 16.76 45.98
C GLY A 15 34.39 16.49 44.77
N MET A 16 34.97 17.56 44.23
CA MET A 16 36.36 17.70 43.70
C MET A 16 36.76 17.28 42.26
N LYS A 17 37.13 18.35 41.55
CA LYS A 17 37.95 18.61 40.36
C LYS A 17 39.16 17.70 40.10
N ALA A 18 39.45 17.50 38.81
CA ALA A 18 40.82 17.50 38.26
C ALA A 18 40.82 18.16 36.85
N GLU A 19 41.67 19.17 36.69
CA GLU A 19 41.91 19.98 35.50
C GLU A 19 42.80 19.25 34.47
N LEU A 20 42.59 19.53 33.17
CA LEU A 20 43.62 19.44 32.12
C LEU A 20 43.31 20.49 31.03
N SER A 21 44.38 21.12 30.53
CA SER A 21 44.48 22.45 29.91
C SER A 21 44.06 22.58 28.43
N PRO A 22 43.75 23.81 27.92
CA PRO A 22 43.43 24.05 26.51
C PRO A 22 44.63 24.52 25.68
N ARG A 23 44.68 24.12 24.40
CA ARG A 23 45.52 24.70 23.33
C ARG A 23 44.65 25.26 22.19
N PRO A 24 45.15 26.22 21.39
CA PRO A 24 44.34 27.32 20.86
C PRO A 24 43.91 27.16 19.40
N GLY A 25 42.78 27.79 19.07
CA GLY A 25 42.62 28.63 17.87
C GLY A 25 42.32 27.95 16.53
N ALA A 26 41.04 27.99 16.12
CA ALA A 26 40.64 28.16 14.71
C ALA A 26 39.23 28.77 14.65
N ALA A 27 39.16 30.09 14.72
CA ALA A 27 37.94 30.83 14.42
C ALA A 27 37.64 30.72 12.92
N GLY A 28 36.52 30.09 12.55
CA GLY A 28 36.04 30.04 11.18
C GLY A 28 35.57 31.43 10.73
N ARG A 29 36.27 32.02 9.76
CA ARG A 29 35.84 33.23 9.05
C ARG A 29 34.62 32.91 8.18
N GLU A 30 33.51 33.62 8.36
CA GLU A 30 32.38 33.54 7.44
C GLU A 30 32.74 34.22 6.11
N LEU A 31 32.70 33.44 5.02
CA LEU A 31 32.98 33.91 3.66
C LEU A 31 31.93 34.93 3.19
N THR A 32 32.43 36.05 2.66
CA THR A 32 31.61 37.17 2.17
C THR A 32 30.80 36.79 0.93
N GLN A 33 29.75 37.57 0.65
CA GLN A 33 28.78 37.27 -0.42
C GLN A 33 29.44 37.28 -1.82
N GLU A 34 30.49 38.07 -2.01
CA GLU A 34 31.26 38.17 -3.25
C GLU A 34 32.13 36.94 -3.51
N GLU A 35 32.79 36.40 -2.47
CA GLU A 35 33.60 35.18 -2.56
C GLU A 35 32.72 33.95 -2.92
N LYS A 36 31.51 33.88 -2.38
CA LYS A 36 30.52 32.84 -2.73
C LYS A 36 30.04 32.94 -4.19
N LEU A 37 30.01 34.16 -4.75
CA LEU A 37 29.61 34.43 -6.13
C LEU A 37 30.73 34.07 -7.12
N GLN A 38 32.00 34.30 -6.76
CA GLN A 38 33.16 33.87 -7.54
C GLN A 38 33.28 32.34 -7.59
N LEU A 39 33.16 31.65 -6.44
CA LEU A 39 33.14 30.18 -6.38
C LEU A 39 32.02 29.53 -7.21
N ARG A 40 30.87 30.21 -7.34
CA ARG A 40 29.77 29.78 -8.21
C ARG A 40 30.08 30.00 -9.69
N LYS A 41 30.77 31.08 -10.06
CA LYS A 41 31.20 31.34 -11.44
C LYS A 41 32.27 30.34 -11.89
N GLU A 42 33.25 30.03 -11.04
CA GLU A 42 34.30 29.04 -11.31
C GLU A 42 33.73 27.63 -11.49
N LYS A 43 32.83 27.18 -10.60
CA LYS A 43 32.15 25.88 -10.75
C LYS A 43 31.32 25.80 -12.03
N LYS A 44 30.75 26.91 -12.50
CA LYS A 44 29.95 26.97 -13.73
C LYS A 44 30.85 26.90 -14.98
N GLN A 45 32.02 27.52 -14.95
CA GLN A 45 33.04 27.40 -16.02
C GLN A 45 33.65 25.99 -16.08
N GLN A 46 33.92 25.36 -14.94
CA GLN A 46 34.48 24.01 -14.87
C GLN A 46 33.48 22.94 -15.36
N LYS A 47 32.18 23.15 -15.12
CA LYS A 47 31.10 22.31 -15.66
C LYS A 47 30.89 22.50 -17.17
N LYS A 48 31.21 23.68 -17.72
CA LYS A 48 31.15 23.96 -19.16
C LYS A 48 32.32 23.31 -19.91
N LYS A 49 33.56 23.42 -19.39
CA LYS A 49 34.74 22.71 -19.93
C LYS A 49 34.55 21.19 -19.99
N ARG A 50 34.04 20.57 -18.92
CA ARG A 50 33.73 19.13 -18.89
C ARG A 50 32.64 18.68 -19.88
N LYS A 51 31.81 19.60 -20.37
CA LYS A 51 30.73 19.31 -21.32
C LYS A 51 31.20 19.48 -22.77
N GLU A 52 32.20 20.34 -23.00
CA GLU A 52 32.87 20.51 -24.29
C GLU A 52 33.87 19.37 -24.56
N GLU A 53 34.58 18.85 -23.54
CA GLU A 53 35.48 17.68 -23.67
C GLU A 53 34.79 16.34 -23.94
N LYS A 54 33.48 16.22 -23.68
CA LYS A 54 32.71 14.98 -23.96
C LYS A 54 32.06 14.95 -25.36
N GLY A 55 32.24 16.02 -26.15
CA GLY A 55 31.56 16.21 -27.43
C GLY A 55 32.40 15.91 -28.68
N ALA A 56 33.66 15.52 -28.53
CA ALA A 56 34.53 15.21 -29.65
C ALA A 56 35.48 14.07 -29.29
N GLU A 57 35.30 12.88 -29.87
CA GLU A 57 36.35 12.17 -30.62
C GLU A 57 35.76 11.01 -31.47
N PRO A 58 36.39 10.66 -32.61
CA PRO A 58 35.86 9.77 -33.65
C PRO A 58 36.42 8.33 -33.57
N GLU A 59 35.84 7.45 -34.41
CA GLU A 59 36.27 6.07 -34.61
C GLU A 59 37.72 5.95 -35.15
N THR A 60 38.50 5.00 -34.62
CA THR A 60 39.27 3.97 -35.35
C THR A 60 40.01 3.06 -34.37
N GLY A 61 40.07 1.76 -34.67
CA GLY A 61 40.39 0.70 -33.72
C GLY A 61 41.86 0.29 -33.56
N SER A 62 42.08 -0.69 -32.67
CA SER A 62 43.18 -1.66 -32.75
C SER A 62 42.97 -2.83 -31.77
N VAL A 63 42.92 -4.03 -32.35
CA VAL A 63 43.58 -5.29 -31.95
C VAL A 63 43.72 -5.65 -30.46
N VAL A 64 43.03 -6.72 -30.03
CA VAL A 64 43.60 -7.71 -29.09
C VAL A 64 43.12 -9.13 -29.46
N ALA A 65 44.06 -10.06 -29.34
CA ALA A 65 44.12 -11.45 -29.79
C ALA A 65 42.96 -12.38 -29.37
N ALA A 66 42.64 -13.28 -30.30
CA ALA A 66 41.84 -14.49 -30.07
C ALA A 66 42.75 -15.70 -29.85
N ALA A 67 42.45 -16.49 -28.82
CA ALA A 67 42.86 -17.89 -28.74
C ALA A 67 41.77 -18.76 -29.38
N GLN A 68 42.21 -19.70 -30.22
CA GLN A 68 41.44 -20.55 -31.09
C GLN A 68 40.79 -21.73 -30.33
N CYS A 69 39.62 -22.17 -30.81
CA CYS A 69 39.34 -23.59 -31.00
C CYS A 69 38.56 -23.76 -32.31
N GLN A 70 39.12 -24.60 -33.18
CA GLN A 70 38.68 -24.96 -34.52
C GLN A 70 37.50 -25.96 -34.47
N VAL A 71 36.62 -25.97 -35.47
CA VAL A 71 36.34 -27.13 -36.38
C VAL A 71 35.68 -26.58 -37.66
N GLY A 72 36.10 -27.11 -38.82
CA GLY A 72 35.81 -26.65 -40.19
C GLY A 72 34.43 -27.02 -40.80
N PRO A 73 34.26 -26.80 -42.13
CA PRO A 73 32.97 -26.57 -42.77
C PRO A 73 32.48 -27.75 -43.65
N THR A 74 31.16 -27.79 -43.94
CA THR A 74 30.64 -28.63 -45.03
C THR A 74 29.44 -28.04 -45.76
N LYS A 75 29.44 -28.33 -47.06
CA LYS A 75 28.62 -27.89 -48.20
C LYS A 75 27.15 -28.34 -48.19
N GLU A 76 26.35 -27.52 -48.89
CA GLU A 76 25.22 -27.75 -49.83
C GLU A 76 24.45 -29.09 -49.93
N LEU A 77 23.15 -28.90 -50.22
CA LEU A 77 21.97 -29.78 -50.40
C LEU A 77 22.06 -30.83 -51.55
N PRO A 78 21.14 -31.82 -51.62
CA PRO A 78 19.86 -31.65 -52.39
C PRO A 78 18.59 -32.32 -51.78
N GLY A 79 17.40 -31.87 -52.22
CA GLY A 79 16.06 -32.45 -51.99
C GLY A 79 15.81 -33.76 -52.76
N PRO A 80 14.56 -34.26 -52.99
CA PRO A 80 13.28 -33.56 -53.30
C PRO A 80 12.05 -34.16 -52.54
N GLY A 81 10.77 -33.78 -52.67
CA GLY A 81 9.98 -32.85 -53.47
C GLY A 81 8.48 -33.05 -53.13
N GLY A 82 7.62 -32.11 -53.55
CA GLY A 82 6.18 -32.14 -53.28
C GLY A 82 5.48 -30.80 -53.55
N GLN A 83 5.37 -30.46 -54.84
CA GLN A 83 4.61 -29.37 -55.48
C GLN A 83 3.07 -29.44 -55.20
N LEU A 84 2.16 -28.48 -55.46
CA LEU A 84 1.99 -27.16 -56.13
C LEU A 84 0.57 -26.68 -55.65
N GLY A 85 0.28 -25.44 -55.25
CA GLY A 85 0.07 -24.20 -56.04
C GLY A 85 -1.43 -23.96 -56.34
N THR A 86 -2.04 -22.76 -56.44
CA THR A 86 -1.68 -21.33 -56.25
C THR A 86 -2.90 -20.44 -56.59
N ALA A 87 -2.93 -19.21 -56.05
CA ALA A 87 -3.38 -17.90 -56.62
C ALA A 87 -4.30 -17.11 -55.65
N GLY A 88 -4.07 -15.86 -55.27
CA GLY A 88 -2.99 -14.90 -55.49
C GLY A 88 -3.53 -13.47 -55.24
N GLU A 89 -2.91 -12.66 -54.38
CA GLU A 89 -2.97 -11.19 -54.49
C GLU A 89 -1.77 -10.53 -53.79
N LYS A 90 -1.16 -9.56 -54.49
CA LYS A 90 0.13 -8.90 -54.18
C LYS A 90 -0.06 -7.73 -53.22
N VAL A 91 0.82 -7.60 -52.23
CA VAL A 91 0.97 -6.38 -51.39
C VAL A 91 2.25 -5.64 -51.80
N PRO A 92 2.23 -4.31 -52.03
CA PRO A 92 3.41 -3.56 -52.45
C PRO A 92 4.34 -3.19 -51.28
N ALA A 93 5.60 -2.98 -51.64
CA ALA A 93 6.77 -2.76 -50.79
C ALA A 93 6.68 -1.54 -49.85
N GLY A 94 7.33 -1.68 -48.69
CA GLY A 94 7.24 -0.78 -47.54
C GLY A 94 8.00 0.55 -47.67
N ARG A 95 7.37 1.62 -47.18
CA ARG A 95 7.95 2.95 -46.97
C ARG A 95 8.82 2.96 -45.72
N SER A 96 9.87 3.77 -45.72
CA SER A 96 10.81 3.84 -44.60
C SER A 96 10.17 4.48 -43.36
N LYS A 97 10.63 4.09 -42.16
CA LYS A 97 10.12 4.60 -40.86
C LYS A 97 10.26 6.13 -40.73
N ALA A 98 11.15 6.75 -41.51
CA ALA A 98 11.33 8.20 -41.56
C ALA A 98 10.18 8.90 -42.32
N GLU A 99 9.73 8.34 -43.44
CA GLU A 99 8.65 8.90 -44.25
C GLU A 99 7.31 8.84 -43.53
N LEU A 100 7.01 7.74 -42.83
CA LEU A 100 5.79 7.62 -42.02
C LEU A 100 5.75 8.63 -40.86
N ARG A 101 6.92 9.02 -40.33
CA ARG A 101 7.03 10.05 -39.28
C ARG A 101 6.89 11.46 -39.85
N ALA A 102 7.37 11.71 -41.06
CA ALA A 102 7.18 12.97 -41.77
C ALA A 102 5.70 13.19 -42.13
N GLU A 103 5.03 12.14 -42.63
CA GLU A 103 3.61 12.20 -43.00
C GLU A 103 2.70 12.46 -41.77
N ARG A 104 3.02 11.87 -40.61
CA ARG A 104 2.29 12.16 -39.35
C ARG A 104 2.47 13.60 -38.88
N ARG A 105 3.65 14.20 -39.05
CA ARG A 105 3.87 15.60 -38.66
C ARG A 105 3.16 16.56 -39.60
N ALA A 106 3.20 16.29 -40.91
CA ALA A 106 2.48 17.08 -41.90
C ALA A 106 0.96 17.07 -41.66
N LYS A 107 0.38 15.90 -41.32
CA LYS A 107 -1.04 15.81 -40.94
C LYS A 107 -1.39 16.61 -39.67
N GLN A 108 -0.52 16.59 -38.66
CA GLN A 108 -0.73 17.39 -37.44
C GLN A 108 -0.59 18.90 -37.66
N GLU A 109 0.31 19.35 -38.53
CA GLU A 109 0.44 20.77 -38.88
C GLU A 109 -0.74 21.26 -39.73
N ALA A 110 -1.22 20.46 -40.68
CA ALA A 110 -2.42 20.78 -41.45
C ALA A 110 -3.66 20.91 -40.56
N GLU A 111 -3.82 20.05 -39.55
CA GLU A 111 -4.94 20.12 -38.60
C GLU A 111 -4.89 21.36 -37.68
N ARG A 112 -3.67 21.81 -37.31
CA ARG A 112 -3.50 23.07 -36.56
C ARG A 112 -3.80 24.30 -37.42
N ALA A 113 -3.36 24.29 -38.68
CA ALA A 113 -3.66 25.36 -39.63
C ALA A 113 -5.18 25.47 -39.87
N LEU A 114 -5.90 24.35 -39.98
CA LEU A 114 -7.36 24.34 -40.17
C LEU A 114 -8.11 24.86 -38.93
N LYS A 115 -7.62 24.57 -37.72
CA LYS A 115 -8.20 25.10 -36.46
C LYS A 115 -7.88 26.58 -36.24
N GLN A 116 -6.75 27.07 -36.73
CA GLN A 116 -6.42 28.50 -36.72
C GLN A 116 -7.22 29.28 -37.76
N ALA A 117 -7.46 28.71 -38.95
CA ALA A 117 -8.33 29.32 -39.96
C ALA A 117 -9.79 29.45 -39.48
N ARG A 118 -10.32 28.44 -38.78
CA ARG A 118 -11.69 28.47 -38.21
C ARG A 118 -11.91 29.47 -37.06
N LYS A 119 -10.84 30.02 -36.47
CA LYS A 119 -10.93 31.08 -35.46
C LYS A 119 -10.88 32.50 -36.06
N GLY A 120 -10.64 32.63 -37.37
CA GLY A 120 -10.52 33.92 -38.06
C GLY A 120 -11.79 34.44 -38.74
N GLU A 121 -12.89 33.67 -38.78
CA GLU A 121 -14.12 34.04 -39.50
C GLU A 121 -15.36 34.05 -38.60
N GLN A 122 -15.37 34.91 -37.58
CA GLN A 122 -16.62 35.46 -37.02
C GLN A 122 -16.39 36.94 -36.65
N GLY A 123 -16.67 37.81 -37.62
CA GLY A 123 -16.68 39.26 -37.45
C GLY A 123 -17.35 39.94 -38.64
N GLY A 124 -18.64 40.28 -38.52
CA GLY A 124 -19.40 41.04 -39.51
C GLY A 124 -20.87 41.29 -39.09
N PRO A 125 -21.50 42.42 -39.50
CA PRO A 125 -22.39 43.25 -38.66
C PRO A 125 -23.92 42.96 -38.80
N PRO A 126 -24.79 43.55 -37.95
CA PRO A 126 -26.21 43.16 -37.83
C PRO A 126 -27.14 43.94 -38.79
N PRO A 127 -28.29 43.36 -39.20
CA PRO A 127 -29.33 44.10 -39.92
C PRO A 127 -30.42 44.64 -38.98
N GLN A 128 -30.92 45.84 -39.32
CA GLN A 128 -32.10 46.50 -38.76
C GLN A 128 -33.38 46.09 -39.50
N SER A 129 -34.53 46.07 -38.80
CA SER A 129 -35.86 46.22 -39.39
C SER A 129 -36.80 46.99 -38.45
N CYS A 130 -37.58 47.92 -39.01
CA CYS A 130 -38.49 48.88 -38.34
C CYS A 130 -39.90 48.29 -38.03
N PRO A 131 -40.93 49.08 -37.66
CA PRO A 131 -41.47 49.15 -36.29
C PRO A 131 -42.95 48.72 -36.16
N SER A 132 -43.42 48.47 -34.93
CA SER A 132 -44.84 48.60 -34.59
C SER A 132 -45.03 49.07 -33.13
N THR A 133 -46.12 49.81 -32.96
CA THR A 133 -46.44 50.83 -31.94
C THR A 133 -47.17 50.30 -30.70
N GLY A 134 -46.84 50.87 -29.52
CA GLY A 134 -47.70 51.12 -28.33
C GLY A 134 -48.00 49.91 -27.42
N GLY A 135 -47.88 49.94 -26.09
CA GLY A 135 -47.54 50.98 -25.11
C GLY A 135 -47.56 50.39 -23.68
N GLU A 136 -46.68 50.94 -22.83
CA GLU A 136 -46.80 51.14 -21.37
C GLU A 136 -46.76 49.95 -20.37
N THR A 137 -45.53 49.63 -19.93
CA THR A 137 -44.95 49.63 -18.54
C THR A 137 -45.78 49.19 -17.31
N PRO A 138 -45.18 48.47 -16.32
CA PRO A 138 -44.24 49.06 -15.34
C PRO A 138 -42.90 48.28 -15.26
N SER A 139 -41.76 48.95 -15.37
CA SER A 139 -41.02 49.64 -14.29
C SER A 139 -39.90 48.75 -13.72
N GLY A 140 -38.66 49.24 -13.78
CA GLY A 140 -37.55 48.74 -12.95
C GLY A 140 -36.35 48.09 -13.65
N VAL A 141 -35.77 48.75 -14.67
CA VAL A 141 -34.42 48.46 -15.19
C VAL A 141 -33.39 48.93 -14.12
N LYS A 142 -32.33 48.21 -13.73
CA LYS A 142 -31.04 48.13 -14.45
C LYS A 142 -30.01 47.22 -13.74
N PRO A 143 -28.96 46.78 -14.47
CA PRO A 143 -28.47 45.41 -14.44
C PRO A 143 -27.10 45.30 -13.76
N VAL A 144 -26.76 44.07 -13.39
CA VAL A 144 -25.40 43.69 -12.97
C VAL A 144 -24.51 43.61 -14.23
N PRO A 145 -23.30 44.22 -14.23
CA PRO A 145 -22.43 44.25 -15.39
C PRO A 145 -21.77 42.90 -15.69
N GLU A 146 -21.86 42.46 -16.95
CA GLU A 146 -20.99 41.45 -17.56
C GLU A 146 -19.57 42.00 -17.71
N HIS A 147 -18.72 41.65 -16.75
CA HIS A 147 -17.33 41.20 -16.91
C HIS A 147 -16.66 41.25 -15.54
N THR A 148 -16.68 40.13 -14.81
CA THR A 148 -15.88 39.98 -13.58
C THR A 148 -14.75 39.00 -13.86
N GLN A 149 -13.52 39.51 -13.80
CA GLN A 149 -12.30 38.73 -13.92
C GLN A 149 -12.29 37.59 -12.90
N VAL A 150 -12.02 36.38 -13.39
CA VAL A 150 -11.93 35.16 -12.57
C VAL A 150 -10.57 35.14 -11.88
N ASP A 151 -10.40 35.94 -10.84
CA ASP A 151 -9.23 35.88 -9.93
C ASP A 151 -9.55 36.53 -8.57
N ASP A 152 -10.72 36.25 -8.00
CA ASP A 152 -11.06 36.67 -6.63
C ASP A 152 -10.91 35.49 -5.63
N PRO A 153 -9.83 35.44 -4.82
CA PRO A 153 -9.59 34.36 -3.87
C PRO A 153 -10.66 34.26 -2.77
N ALA A 154 -11.50 35.29 -2.59
CA ALA A 154 -12.62 35.25 -1.66
C ALA A 154 -13.82 34.43 -2.20
N LEU A 155 -14.04 34.42 -3.52
CA LEU A 155 -15.12 33.68 -4.17
C LEU A 155 -14.79 32.18 -4.25
N LEU A 156 -13.53 31.83 -4.53
CA LEU A 156 -13.00 30.46 -4.38
C LEU A 156 -13.16 29.95 -2.95
N ARG A 157 -12.86 30.77 -1.93
CA ARG A 157 -13.09 30.41 -0.52
C ARG A 157 -14.58 30.26 -0.17
N ARG A 158 -15.48 30.99 -0.82
CA ARG A 158 -16.94 30.89 -0.62
C ARG A 158 -17.54 29.66 -1.31
N LEU A 159 -17.02 29.27 -2.47
CA LEU A 159 -17.38 28.04 -3.20
C LEU A 159 -16.83 26.79 -2.49
N VAL A 160 -15.65 26.88 -1.86
CA VAL A 160 -15.09 25.80 -1.01
C VAL A 160 -15.84 25.67 0.32
N LYS A 161 -16.42 26.75 0.87
CA LYS A 161 -17.09 26.76 2.20
C LYS A 161 -18.52 26.20 2.25
N LYS A 162 -19.10 25.70 1.15
CA LYS A 162 -20.33 24.89 1.18
C LYS A 162 -20.17 23.73 0.18
N PRO A 163 -19.83 22.50 0.62
CA PRO A 163 -20.40 21.81 1.79
C PRO A 163 -19.32 21.19 2.73
N GLU A 164 -18.58 21.98 3.49
CA GLU A 164 -17.69 21.43 4.53
C GLU A 164 -18.46 20.88 5.75
N ARG A 165 -19.73 21.28 5.95
CA ARG A 165 -20.52 20.84 7.12
C ARG A 165 -20.90 19.36 7.14
N HIS A 166 -20.77 18.64 6.02
CA HIS A 166 -21.15 17.22 5.92
C HIS A 166 -20.05 16.30 5.38
N GLN A 167 -18.84 16.82 5.14
CA GLN A 167 -17.72 16.00 4.65
C GLN A 167 -16.77 15.70 5.81
N VAL A 168 -16.35 14.43 5.90
CA VAL A 168 -15.35 14.00 6.86
C VAL A 168 -14.03 14.73 6.55
N PRO A 169 -13.46 15.52 7.49
CA PRO A 169 -12.22 16.23 7.25
C PRO A 169 -11.06 15.25 7.09
N THR A 170 -10.07 15.61 6.27
CA THR A 170 -8.85 14.79 6.12
C THR A 170 -7.94 14.94 7.33
N ARG A 171 -7.43 13.83 7.86
CA ARG A 171 -6.43 13.85 8.94
C ARG A 171 -5.15 14.55 8.46
N LYS A 172 -4.57 15.39 9.34
CA LYS A 172 -3.26 16.00 9.10
C LYS A 172 -2.17 14.94 9.28
N ASP A 173 -1.18 14.99 8.40
CA ASP A 173 0.04 14.19 8.58
C ASP A 173 0.77 14.61 9.87
N TYR A 174 1.36 13.63 10.54
CA TYR A 174 2.06 13.83 11.80
C TYR A 174 3.58 13.73 11.63
N GLY A 175 4.28 14.74 12.17
CA GLY A 175 5.73 14.78 12.16
C GLY A 175 6.35 15.07 10.80
N SER A 176 7.68 14.93 10.73
CA SER A 176 8.43 15.12 9.48
C SER A 176 8.67 13.78 8.79
N LYS A 177 8.12 13.60 7.59
CA LYS A 177 8.25 12.36 6.82
C LYS A 177 9.67 12.17 6.28
N VAL A 178 10.06 10.91 6.11
CA VAL A 178 11.23 10.52 5.32
C VAL A 178 10.95 10.77 3.84
N SER A 179 11.92 11.32 3.10
CA SER A 179 11.74 11.79 1.72
C SER A 179 11.17 10.72 0.76
N LEU A 180 11.68 9.48 0.85
CA LEU A 180 11.20 8.34 0.04
C LEU A 180 9.72 8.03 0.27
N PHE A 181 9.22 8.28 1.49
CA PHE A 181 7.85 7.96 1.92
C PHE A 181 6.94 9.20 1.99
N SER A 182 7.34 10.31 1.36
CA SER A 182 6.55 11.56 1.31
C SER A 182 5.15 11.36 0.71
N HIS A 183 5.01 10.38 -0.17
CA HIS A 183 3.76 10.00 -0.82
C HIS A 183 2.81 9.16 0.07
N LEU A 184 3.31 8.56 1.16
CA LEU A 184 2.49 7.77 2.08
C LEU A 184 1.94 8.65 3.21
N PRO A 185 0.68 8.46 3.63
CA PRO A 185 0.14 9.15 4.80
C PRO A 185 0.80 8.62 6.08
N GLN A 186 1.11 9.53 7.01
CA GLN A 186 1.64 9.17 8.33
C GLN A 186 0.80 9.85 9.40
N TYR A 187 0.16 9.08 10.27
CA TYR A 187 -0.75 9.58 11.29
C TYR A 187 -0.28 9.17 12.69
N SER A 188 -0.54 10.01 13.69
CA SER A 188 -0.39 9.64 15.10
C SER A 188 -1.67 8.98 15.62
N ARG A 189 -1.56 8.07 16.60
CA ARG A 189 -2.73 7.46 17.26
C ARG A 189 -3.40 8.38 18.26
N GLN A 190 -2.71 9.41 18.75
CA GLN A 190 -3.22 10.31 19.79
C GLN A 190 -4.38 11.17 19.30
N ASN A 191 -4.33 11.60 18.04
CA ASN A 191 -5.32 12.50 17.46
C ASN A 191 -6.39 11.71 16.70
N SER A 192 -7.56 11.53 17.31
CA SER A 192 -8.69 10.85 16.70
C SER A 192 -9.44 11.77 15.74
N LEU A 193 -9.77 11.26 14.54
CA LEU A 193 -10.53 12.01 13.52
C LEU A 193 -11.93 12.43 14.02
N THR A 194 -12.49 11.67 14.94
CA THR A 194 -13.82 11.91 15.51
C THR A 194 -13.90 13.11 16.45
N GLN A 195 -12.78 13.72 16.86
CA GLN A 195 -12.79 14.95 17.64
C GLN A 195 -13.47 16.11 16.89
N CYS A 196 -13.45 16.07 15.56
CA CYS A 196 -14.09 17.07 14.69
C CYS A 196 -15.50 16.67 14.23
N MET A 197 -16.04 15.53 14.69
CA MET A 197 -17.34 15.03 14.27
C MET A 197 -18.40 15.26 15.36
N SER A 198 -19.61 15.64 14.95
CA SER A 198 -20.74 15.84 15.85
C SER A 198 -21.26 14.51 16.40
N ILE A 199 -21.66 14.49 17.68
CA ILE A 199 -22.42 13.41 18.31
C ILE A 199 -23.89 13.86 18.36
N PRO A 200 -24.87 13.13 17.77
CA PRO A 200 -24.75 11.90 16.98
C PRO A 200 -24.29 12.16 15.53
N SER A 201 -23.40 11.32 15.01
CA SER A 201 -22.84 11.47 13.66
C SER A 201 -23.86 11.09 12.59
N SER A 202 -24.61 12.07 12.07
CA SER A 202 -25.58 11.87 10.98
C SER A 202 -24.92 11.38 9.66
N VAL A 203 -23.65 11.73 9.45
CA VAL A 203 -22.93 11.47 8.18
C VAL A 203 -22.42 10.04 8.05
N ILE A 204 -21.88 9.46 9.13
CA ILE A 204 -21.23 8.14 9.11
C ILE A 204 -21.95 7.22 10.10
N HIS A 205 -22.27 6.01 9.65
CA HIS A 205 -22.96 5.03 10.49
C HIS A 205 -22.21 4.75 11.81
N PRO A 206 -22.88 4.70 12.98
CA PRO A 206 -22.23 4.49 14.27
C PRO A 206 -21.33 3.24 14.34
N ALA A 207 -21.73 2.14 13.68
CA ALA A 207 -20.91 0.93 13.60
C ALA A 207 -19.59 1.17 12.84
N MET A 208 -19.61 1.99 11.78
CA MET A 208 -18.42 2.34 11.00
C MET A 208 -17.49 3.28 11.78
N VAL A 209 -18.05 4.22 12.54
CA VAL A 209 -17.28 5.08 13.44
C VAL A 209 -16.57 4.23 14.50
N ARG A 210 -17.29 3.33 15.19
CA ARG A 210 -16.72 2.40 16.17
C ARG A 210 -15.57 1.58 15.58
N LEU A 211 -15.75 1.04 14.38
CA LEU A 211 -14.72 0.28 13.68
C LEU A 211 -13.49 1.15 13.35
N GLY A 212 -13.71 2.38 12.90
CA GLY A 212 -12.65 3.35 12.63
C GLY A 212 -11.78 3.62 13.85
N LEU A 213 -12.39 3.82 15.03
CA LEU A 213 -11.66 3.99 16.29
C LEU A 213 -10.85 2.73 16.66
N GLN A 214 -11.46 1.55 16.56
CA GLN A 214 -10.78 0.27 16.84
C GLN A 214 -9.57 0.05 15.93
N TYR A 215 -9.63 0.52 14.67
CA TYR A 215 -8.50 0.47 13.74
C TYR A 215 -7.43 1.52 14.05
N SER A 216 -7.81 2.77 14.30
CA SER A 216 -6.84 3.85 14.55
C SER A 216 -6.07 3.64 15.86
N GLN A 217 -6.71 3.08 16.87
CA GLN A 217 -6.08 2.74 18.16
C GLN A 217 -5.28 1.43 18.11
N GLY A 218 -5.35 0.67 17.02
CA GLY A 218 -4.62 -0.59 16.88
C GLY A 218 -5.19 -1.77 17.68
N LEU A 219 -6.40 -1.64 18.25
CA LEU A 219 -7.08 -2.73 18.98
C LEU A 219 -7.31 -3.94 18.08
N VAL A 220 -7.63 -3.72 16.80
CA VAL A 220 -7.79 -4.77 15.79
C VAL A 220 -6.66 -4.69 14.77
N SER A 221 -5.61 -5.48 14.98
CA SER A 221 -4.37 -5.41 14.20
C SER A 221 -4.19 -6.51 13.15
N GLY A 222 -4.77 -7.70 13.35
CA GLY A 222 -4.62 -8.85 12.44
C GLY A 222 -5.44 -8.72 11.16
N SER A 223 -4.93 -9.21 10.03
CA SER A 223 -5.62 -9.13 8.72
C SER A 223 -7.01 -9.77 8.73
N ASN A 224 -7.13 -11.00 9.29
CA ASN A 224 -8.42 -11.70 9.36
C ASN A 224 -9.39 -11.01 10.30
N ALA A 225 -8.91 -10.59 11.47
CA ALA A 225 -9.72 -9.88 12.44
C ALA A 225 -10.29 -8.56 11.87
N ARG A 226 -9.48 -7.80 11.11
CA ARG A 226 -9.94 -6.60 10.40
C ARG A 226 -11.01 -6.94 9.35
N CYS A 227 -10.78 -7.97 8.52
CA CYS A 227 -11.77 -8.36 7.51
C CYS A 227 -13.10 -8.77 8.15
N ILE A 228 -13.08 -9.60 9.20
CA ILE A 228 -14.28 -10.04 9.92
C ILE A 228 -14.99 -8.84 10.56
N ALA A 229 -14.27 -7.96 11.25
CA ALA A 229 -14.84 -6.78 11.89
C ALA A 229 -15.49 -5.82 10.87
N LEU A 230 -14.86 -5.65 9.70
CA LEU A 230 -15.44 -4.89 8.58
C LEU A 230 -16.75 -5.51 8.10
N LEU A 231 -16.78 -6.81 7.81
CA LEU A 231 -17.97 -7.50 7.32
C LEU A 231 -19.11 -7.47 8.35
N ARG A 232 -18.80 -7.62 9.64
CA ARG A 232 -19.78 -7.46 10.72
C ARG A 232 -20.33 -6.03 10.79
N ALA A 233 -19.50 -5.01 10.62
CA ALA A 233 -19.95 -3.62 10.57
C ALA A 233 -20.83 -3.36 9.33
N LEU A 234 -20.49 -3.95 8.18
CA LEU A 234 -21.29 -3.85 6.95
C LEU A 234 -22.66 -4.52 7.11
N GLN A 235 -22.75 -5.66 7.81
CA GLN A 235 -24.05 -6.27 8.13
C GLN A 235 -24.96 -5.34 8.94
N GLN A 236 -24.40 -4.60 9.91
CA GLN A 236 -25.15 -3.59 10.68
C GLN A 236 -25.60 -2.43 9.80
N VAL A 237 -24.71 -1.92 8.93
CA VAL A 237 -25.05 -0.84 7.98
C VAL A 237 -26.17 -1.27 7.02
N ILE A 238 -26.14 -2.51 6.50
CA ILE A 238 -27.16 -3.03 5.60
C ILE A 238 -28.49 -3.25 6.34
N GLN A 239 -28.43 -3.62 7.63
CA GLN A 239 -29.63 -3.77 8.47
C GLN A 239 -30.35 -2.43 8.65
N ASP A 240 -29.59 -1.40 8.99
CA ASP A 240 -30.09 -0.06 9.30
C ASP A 240 -30.27 0.81 8.04
N TYR A 241 -30.00 0.26 6.86
CA TYR A 241 -30.21 0.92 5.58
C TYR A 241 -31.72 1.11 5.30
N THR A 242 -32.08 2.13 4.55
CA THR A 242 -33.44 2.34 4.03
C THR A 242 -33.35 2.91 2.62
N THR A 243 -34.14 2.38 1.69
CA THR A 243 -34.09 2.80 0.29
C THR A 243 -34.89 4.08 0.08
N PRO A 244 -34.36 5.09 -0.64
CA PRO A 244 -35.16 6.24 -1.04
C PRO A 244 -36.29 5.82 -1.99
N PRO A 245 -37.45 6.49 -1.99
CA PRO A 245 -38.62 6.07 -2.78
C PRO A 245 -38.41 6.07 -4.31
N ASN A 246 -37.35 6.72 -4.81
CA ASN A 246 -37.08 6.91 -6.24
C ASN A 246 -35.75 6.30 -6.70
N GLU A 247 -35.06 5.54 -5.84
CA GLU A 247 -33.74 5.00 -6.12
C GLU A 247 -33.71 3.48 -5.98
N GLU A 248 -32.85 2.84 -6.75
CA GLU A 248 -32.59 1.41 -6.61
C GLU A 248 -31.63 1.18 -5.43
N LEU A 249 -31.94 0.19 -4.59
CA LEU A 249 -31.08 -0.22 -3.48
C LEU A 249 -29.64 -0.48 -3.92
N SER A 250 -29.45 -1.15 -5.06
CA SER A 250 -28.12 -1.50 -5.59
C SER A 250 -27.25 -0.26 -5.86
N ARG A 251 -27.83 0.79 -6.45
CA ARG A 251 -27.12 2.03 -6.80
C ARG A 251 -26.87 2.92 -5.59
N ASP A 252 -27.91 3.16 -4.80
CA ASP A 252 -27.80 4.06 -3.65
C ASP A 252 -26.92 3.46 -2.55
N LEU A 253 -27.03 2.16 -2.27
CA LEU A 253 -26.19 1.50 -1.26
C LEU A 253 -24.70 1.60 -1.60
N ILE A 254 -24.31 1.36 -2.86
CA ILE A 254 -22.90 1.51 -3.30
C ILE A 254 -22.42 2.95 -3.09
N ASN A 255 -23.24 3.94 -3.41
CA ASN A 255 -22.90 5.35 -3.23
C ASN A 255 -22.80 5.75 -1.75
N LYS A 256 -23.65 5.18 -0.89
CA LYS A 256 -23.63 5.40 0.57
C LYS A 256 -22.44 4.72 1.25
N LEU A 257 -21.97 3.58 0.74
CA LEU A 257 -20.81 2.87 1.27
C LEU A 257 -19.47 3.55 0.94
N LYS A 258 -19.35 4.27 -0.18
CA LYS A 258 -18.11 4.96 -0.60
C LYS A 258 -17.55 5.91 0.48
N PRO A 259 -18.35 6.84 1.06
CA PRO A 259 -17.90 7.67 2.18
C PRO A 259 -17.44 6.87 3.41
N TYR A 260 -18.08 5.74 3.71
CA TYR A 260 -17.72 4.90 4.85
C TYR A 260 -16.33 4.27 4.65
N PHE A 261 -16.05 3.76 3.46
CA PHE A 261 -14.73 3.22 3.14
C PHE A 261 -13.66 4.30 3.11
N SER A 262 -13.97 5.49 2.59
CA SER A 262 -13.07 6.65 2.64
C SER A 262 -12.73 7.02 4.09
N PHE A 263 -13.72 7.08 4.97
CA PHE A 263 -13.51 7.32 6.41
C PHE A 263 -12.62 6.25 7.04
N LEU A 264 -12.90 4.97 6.82
CA LEU A 264 -12.07 3.89 7.36
C LEU A 264 -10.63 3.93 6.85
N ASN A 265 -10.43 4.26 5.57
CA ASN A 265 -9.09 4.39 4.99
C ASN A 265 -8.30 5.56 5.59
N GLN A 266 -8.98 6.66 5.94
CA GLN A 266 -8.37 7.78 6.68
C GLN A 266 -8.06 7.43 8.14
N CYS A 267 -8.87 6.59 8.79
CA CYS A 267 -8.55 6.10 10.13
C CYS A 267 -7.29 5.23 10.13
N ARG A 268 -7.22 4.29 9.18
CA ARG A 268 -6.08 3.41 8.97
C ARG A 268 -6.12 2.83 7.55
N PRO A 269 -5.01 2.84 6.78
CA PRO A 269 -4.97 2.26 5.44
C PRO A 269 -5.57 0.85 5.38
N LEU A 270 -6.44 0.61 4.41
CA LEU A 270 -7.16 -0.66 4.26
C LEU A 270 -6.20 -1.81 3.90
N SER A 271 -6.41 -2.98 4.49
CA SER A 271 -5.66 -4.19 4.13
C SER A 271 -6.09 -4.73 2.77
N ALA A 272 -5.23 -5.47 2.07
CA ALA A 272 -5.59 -6.20 0.86
C ALA A 272 -6.82 -7.11 1.07
N SER A 273 -6.86 -7.81 2.21
CA SER A 273 -7.97 -8.67 2.61
C SER A 273 -9.32 -7.92 2.68
N MET A 274 -9.30 -6.66 3.13
CA MET A 274 -10.49 -5.80 3.18
C MET A 274 -10.86 -5.28 1.79
N HIS A 275 -9.88 -4.90 0.96
CA HIS A 275 -10.14 -4.47 -0.42
C HIS A 275 -10.85 -5.55 -1.22
N ASN A 276 -10.41 -6.80 -1.11
CA ASN A 276 -11.03 -7.93 -1.80
C ASN A 276 -12.45 -8.21 -1.27
N ALA A 277 -12.66 -8.11 0.06
CA ALA A 277 -13.99 -8.23 0.64
C ALA A 277 -14.95 -7.11 0.20
N ILE A 278 -14.45 -5.88 0.04
CA ILE A 278 -15.23 -4.76 -0.51
C ILE A 278 -15.54 -4.98 -1.99
N LYS A 279 -14.57 -5.47 -2.78
CA LYS A 279 -14.78 -5.82 -4.20
C LYS A 279 -15.86 -6.90 -4.34
N PHE A 280 -15.81 -7.94 -3.50
CA PHE A 280 -16.84 -8.98 -3.42
C PHE A 280 -18.21 -8.39 -3.07
N LEU A 281 -18.32 -7.62 -1.99
CA LEU A 281 -19.61 -7.07 -1.58
C LEU A 281 -20.21 -6.12 -2.62
N ASN A 282 -19.41 -5.27 -3.26
CA ASN A 282 -19.90 -4.39 -4.33
C ASN A 282 -20.43 -5.19 -5.53
N LYS A 283 -19.79 -6.33 -5.85
CA LYS A 283 -20.27 -7.24 -6.89
C LYS A 283 -21.63 -7.85 -6.51
N GLU A 284 -21.76 -8.37 -5.29
CA GLU A 284 -23.01 -8.92 -4.78
C GLU A 284 -24.15 -7.88 -4.80
N ILE A 285 -23.89 -6.65 -4.36
CA ILE A 285 -24.88 -5.55 -4.38
C ILE A 285 -25.31 -5.21 -5.81
N THR A 286 -24.38 -5.25 -6.76
CA THR A 286 -24.67 -5.00 -8.19
C THR A 286 -25.49 -6.14 -8.81
N GLY A 287 -25.31 -7.37 -8.30
CA GLY A 287 -26.05 -8.56 -8.73
C GLY A 287 -27.48 -8.66 -8.17
N VAL A 288 -27.86 -7.83 -7.21
CA VAL A 288 -29.23 -7.81 -6.66
C VAL A 288 -30.20 -7.33 -7.74
N SER A 289 -31.18 -8.18 -8.08
CA SER A 289 -32.23 -7.85 -9.04
C SER A 289 -33.19 -6.79 -8.51
N SER A 290 -33.57 -5.83 -9.36
CA SER A 290 -34.50 -4.73 -9.04
C SER A 290 -35.93 -5.17 -8.70
N SER A 291 -36.29 -6.42 -8.98
CA SER A 291 -37.61 -7.00 -8.69
C SER A 291 -37.80 -7.43 -7.23
N LYS A 292 -36.73 -7.52 -6.43
CA LYS A 292 -36.78 -8.01 -5.05
C LYS A 292 -37.24 -6.92 -4.08
N ARG A 293 -37.92 -7.33 -3.01
CA ARG A 293 -38.26 -6.42 -1.91
C ARG A 293 -37.00 -6.03 -1.13
N GLU A 294 -37.02 -4.85 -0.52
CA GLU A 294 -35.89 -4.32 0.25
C GLU A 294 -35.47 -5.26 1.38
N GLU A 295 -36.40 -5.80 2.15
CA GLU A 295 -36.09 -6.68 3.28
C GLU A 295 -35.47 -8.00 2.83
N GLU A 296 -35.95 -8.54 1.71
CA GLU A 296 -35.44 -9.77 1.10
C GLU A 296 -34.01 -9.57 0.56
N ALA A 297 -33.78 -8.47 -0.16
CA ALA A 297 -32.45 -8.10 -0.66
C ALA A 297 -31.44 -7.90 0.49
N LYS A 298 -31.84 -7.25 1.59
CA LYS A 298 -30.99 -7.12 2.79
C LYS A 298 -30.67 -8.47 3.42
N ALA A 299 -31.65 -9.36 3.53
CA ALA A 299 -31.45 -10.69 4.09
C ALA A 299 -30.47 -11.52 3.25
N GLU A 300 -30.61 -11.48 1.93
CA GLU A 300 -29.72 -12.14 0.97
C GLU A 300 -28.29 -11.60 1.06
N LEU A 301 -28.09 -10.29 1.07
CA LEU A 301 -26.76 -9.68 1.22
C LEU A 301 -26.09 -10.05 2.54
N ARG A 302 -26.86 -10.07 3.65
CA ARG A 302 -26.34 -10.48 4.95
C ARG A 302 -25.95 -11.95 4.97
N ALA A 303 -26.76 -12.81 4.37
CA ALA A 303 -26.48 -14.24 4.22
C ALA A 303 -25.23 -14.48 3.34
N SER A 304 -25.08 -13.72 2.25
CA SER A 304 -23.88 -13.75 1.39
C SER A 304 -22.62 -13.35 2.17
N ILE A 305 -22.69 -12.32 3.04
CA ILE A 305 -21.59 -11.95 3.94
C ILE A 305 -21.27 -13.08 4.93
N ASP A 306 -22.27 -13.70 5.57
CA ASP A 306 -22.03 -14.80 6.50
C ASP A 306 -21.43 -16.03 5.80
N HIS A 307 -21.89 -16.32 4.58
CA HIS A 307 -21.34 -17.37 3.74
C HIS A 307 -19.87 -17.08 3.40
N TYR A 308 -19.55 -15.86 2.98
CA TYR A 308 -18.18 -15.43 2.69
C TYR A 308 -17.25 -15.61 3.90
N VAL A 309 -17.65 -15.17 5.10
CA VAL A 309 -16.86 -15.33 6.32
C VAL A 309 -16.65 -16.82 6.65
N LYS A 310 -17.71 -17.63 6.56
CA LYS A 310 -17.64 -19.05 6.86
C LYS A 310 -16.73 -19.80 5.89
N GLU A 311 -16.95 -19.63 4.59
CA GLU A 311 -16.26 -20.36 3.55
C GLU A 311 -14.81 -19.86 3.36
N LYS A 312 -14.63 -18.57 3.11
CA LYS A 312 -13.32 -18.00 2.72
C LYS A 312 -12.36 -17.78 3.89
N ILE A 313 -12.86 -17.74 5.13
CA ILE A 313 -12.02 -17.52 6.32
C ILE A 313 -12.00 -18.76 7.22
N VAL A 314 -13.16 -19.23 7.70
CA VAL A 314 -13.19 -20.30 8.72
C VAL A 314 -12.84 -21.67 8.14
N LEU A 315 -13.52 -22.08 7.05
CA LEU A 315 -13.25 -23.36 6.38
C LEU A 315 -11.89 -23.35 5.68
N ALA A 316 -11.51 -22.22 5.07
CA ALA A 316 -10.17 -22.06 4.50
C ALA A 316 -9.06 -22.24 5.54
N ALA A 317 -9.20 -21.63 6.74
CA ALA A 317 -8.24 -21.82 7.81
C ALA A 317 -8.16 -23.28 8.29
N GLN A 318 -9.28 -24.01 8.33
CA GLN A 318 -9.28 -25.45 8.66
C GLN A 318 -8.55 -26.28 7.59
N ALA A 319 -8.80 -26.01 6.32
CA ALA A 319 -8.14 -26.71 5.22
C ALA A 319 -6.62 -26.45 5.22
N ILE A 320 -6.20 -25.19 5.37
CA ILE A 320 -4.79 -24.82 5.49
C ILE A 320 -4.14 -25.51 6.69
N SER A 321 -4.85 -25.62 7.82
CA SER A 321 -4.36 -26.31 9.00
C SER A 321 -4.09 -27.79 8.75
N ARG A 322 -5.03 -28.49 8.10
CA ARG A 322 -4.83 -29.90 7.72
C ARG A 322 -3.66 -30.09 6.75
N PHE A 323 -3.49 -29.21 5.77
CA PHE A 323 -2.36 -29.29 4.84
C PHE A 323 -1.03 -28.98 5.54
N ALA A 324 -0.98 -27.96 6.39
CA ALA A 324 0.22 -27.64 7.16
C ALA A 324 0.58 -28.76 8.16
N TYR A 325 -0.41 -29.40 8.78
CA TYR A 325 -0.23 -30.56 9.66
C TYR A 325 0.52 -31.70 8.98
N GLN A 326 0.20 -31.99 7.70
CA GLN A 326 0.89 -33.03 6.93
C GLN A 326 2.38 -32.73 6.69
N LYS A 327 2.81 -31.47 6.82
CA LYS A 327 4.22 -31.07 6.66
C LYS A 327 4.97 -30.97 7.99
N ILE A 328 4.27 -30.93 9.11
CA ILE A 328 4.87 -30.92 10.44
C ILE A 328 5.13 -32.36 10.86
N SER A 329 6.39 -32.66 11.18
CA SER A 329 6.87 -33.96 11.64
C SER A 329 7.21 -33.92 13.12
N ASP A 330 7.23 -35.10 13.75
CA ASP A 330 7.64 -35.23 15.14
C ASP A 330 9.15 -34.97 15.28
N GLY A 331 9.52 -34.19 16.30
CA GLY A 331 10.89 -33.72 16.53
C GLY A 331 11.23 -32.39 15.83
N ASP A 332 10.33 -31.81 15.05
CA ASP A 332 10.58 -30.55 14.35
C ASP A 332 10.84 -29.37 15.30
N VAL A 333 11.71 -28.47 14.84
CA VAL A 333 11.88 -27.14 15.43
C VAL A 333 11.30 -26.11 14.47
N ILE A 334 10.18 -25.50 14.87
CA ILE A 334 9.42 -24.60 14.02
C ILE A 334 9.68 -23.15 14.45
N LEU A 335 10.13 -22.31 13.52
CA LEU A 335 10.26 -20.88 13.77
C LEU A 335 9.04 -20.12 13.25
N VAL A 336 8.53 -19.17 14.04
CA VAL A 336 7.44 -18.26 13.67
C VAL A 336 7.84 -16.81 13.92
N TYR A 337 7.22 -15.88 13.18
CA TYR A 337 7.49 -14.45 13.29
C TYR A 337 6.21 -13.63 13.51
N GLY A 338 6.25 -12.72 14.49
CA GLY A 338 5.15 -11.83 14.83
C GLY A 338 3.91 -12.55 15.36
N CYS A 339 2.71 -12.02 15.08
CA CYS A 339 1.45 -12.63 15.49
C CYS A 339 0.52 -12.90 14.30
N SER A 340 0.37 -14.18 13.95
CA SER A 340 -0.59 -14.64 12.95
C SER A 340 -1.61 -15.60 13.59
N SER A 341 -2.89 -15.25 13.50
CA SER A 341 -3.97 -16.10 14.01
C SER A 341 -4.04 -17.45 13.28
N LEU A 342 -3.73 -17.47 11.99
CA LEU A 342 -3.71 -18.69 11.18
C LEU A 342 -2.57 -19.61 11.61
N VAL A 343 -1.34 -19.09 11.72
CA VAL A 343 -0.18 -19.90 12.16
C VAL A 343 -0.34 -20.38 13.60
N SER A 344 -0.87 -19.52 14.49
CA SER A 344 -1.18 -19.93 15.87
C SER A 344 -2.18 -21.08 15.90
N ARG A 345 -3.22 -21.02 15.06
CA ARG A 345 -4.21 -22.09 14.94
C ARG A 345 -3.59 -23.40 14.44
N ILE A 346 -2.77 -23.34 13.39
CA ILE A 346 -2.06 -24.51 12.83
C ILE A 346 -1.25 -25.21 13.91
N LEU A 347 -0.44 -24.46 14.66
CA LEU A 347 0.42 -25.04 15.70
C LEU A 347 -0.39 -25.63 16.86
N ARG A 348 -1.48 -24.99 17.25
CA ARG A 348 -2.36 -25.48 18.32
C ARG A 348 -3.09 -26.76 17.91
N GLU A 349 -3.64 -26.80 16.70
CA GLU A 349 -4.32 -27.98 16.17
C GLU A 349 -3.32 -29.13 15.97
N ALA A 350 -2.12 -28.85 15.45
CA ALA A 350 -1.08 -29.88 15.29
C ALA A 350 -0.63 -30.48 16.62
N TRP A 351 -0.49 -29.67 17.67
CA TRP A 351 -0.16 -30.16 19.00
C TRP A 351 -1.28 -31.01 19.62
N ALA A 352 -2.53 -30.55 19.47
CA ALA A 352 -3.72 -31.26 19.96
C ALA A 352 -3.92 -32.61 19.25
N GLU A 353 -3.60 -32.70 17.96
CA GLU A 353 -3.64 -33.94 17.17
C GLU A 353 -2.45 -34.88 17.43
N GLY A 354 -1.58 -34.56 18.38
CA GLY A 354 -0.55 -35.49 18.88
C GLY A 354 0.86 -35.25 18.34
N ARG A 355 1.09 -34.27 17.47
CA ARG A 355 2.47 -33.96 17.02
C ARG A 355 3.31 -33.42 18.17
N ARG A 356 4.58 -33.78 18.18
CA ARG A 356 5.55 -33.32 19.20
C ARG A 356 6.66 -32.52 18.54
N PHE A 357 6.65 -31.22 18.76
CA PHE A 357 7.62 -30.27 18.22
C PHE A 357 7.85 -29.14 19.24
N ARG A 358 8.87 -28.32 19.01
CA ARG A 358 9.11 -27.07 19.77
C ARG A 358 9.04 -25.86 18.84
N VAL A 359 8.62 -24.71 19.38
CA VAL A 359 8.43 -23.48 18.61
C VAL A 359 9.40 -22.39 19.03
N VAL A 360 10.04 -21.74 18.06
CA VAL A 360 10.86 -20.56 18.25
C VAL A 360 10.08 -19.33 17.78
N VAL A 361 9.70 -18.46 18.71
CA VAL A 361 8.97 -17.22 18.43
C VAL A 361 9.95 -16.07 18.28
N VAL A 362 10.05 -15.55 17.07
CA VAL A 362 10.82 -14.35 16.74
C VAL A 362 9.91 -13.12 16.82
N ASP A 363 10.35 -12.09 17.54
CA ASP A 363 9.62 -10.84 17.70
C ASP A 363 10.44 -9.61 17.29
N SER A 364 9.76 -8.49 17.10
CA SER A 364 10.37 -7.23 16.66
C SER A 364 9.71 -6.00 17.29
N ARG A 365 10.51 -4.95 17.41
CA ARG A 365 10.05 -3.64 17.86
C ARG A 365 9.28 -2.94 16.72
N PRO A 366 8.34 -2.03 17.04
CA PRO A 366 8.01 -1.52 18.38
C PRO A 366 6.88 -2.27 19.10
N ARG A 367 5.93 -2.87 18.37
CA ARG A 367 4.69 -3.42 18.96
C ARG A 367 4.86 -4.72 19.74
N LEU A 368 5.94 -5.47 19.50
CA LEU A 368 6.22 -6.76 20.16
C LEU A 368 5.01 -7.72 20.08
N GLU A 369 4.48 -7.89 18.86
CA GLU A 369 3.29 -8.71 18.59
C GLU A 369 3.55 -10.20 18.91
N GLY A 370 4.80 -10.67 18.83
CA GLY A 370 5.21 -12.05 19.13
C GLY A 370 4.93 -12.48 20.57
N LYS A 371 4.87 -11.54 21.53
CA LYS A 371 4.40 -11.84 22.90
C LYS A 371 2.99 -12.43 22.94
N CYS A 372 2.11 -12.00 22.04
CA CYS A 372 0.75 -12.54 21.94
C CYS A 372 0.77 -13.98 21.41
N MET A 373 1.56 -14.24 20.36
CA MET A 373 1.78 -15.59 19.84
C MET A 373 2.34 -16.52 20.91
N LEU A 374 3.36 -16.08 21.64
CA LEU A 374 3.96 -16.83 22.74
C LEU A 374 2.93 -17.21 23.80
N ARG A 375 2.10 -16.26 24.24
CA ARG A 375 0.99 -16.54 25.18
C ARG A 375 0.08 -17.61 24.61
N CYS A 376 -0.39 -17.49 23.37
CA CYS A 376 -1.28 -18.48 22.77
C CYS A 376 -0.69 -19.90 22.73
N LEU A 377 0.62 -20.03 22.46
CA LEU A 377 1.32 -21.32 22.42
C LEU A 377 1.53 -21.93 23.82
N VAL A 378 1.93 -21.11 24.79
CA VAL A 378 2.12 -21.56 26.18
C VAL A 378 0.80 -22.02 26.79
N HIS A 379 -0.31 -21.31 26.55
CA HIS A 379 -1.64 -21.74 27.02
C HIS A 379 -2.10 -23.06 26.37
N ALA A 380 -1.59 -23.40 25.19
CA ALA A 380 -1.87 -24.67 24.53
C ALA A 380 -0.91 -25.80 24.97
N GLY A 381 0.07 -25.51 25.83
CA GLY A 381 1.06 -26.47 26.31
C GLY A 381 2.21 -26.76 25.32
N VAL A 382 2.39 -25.93 24.30
CA VAL A 382 3.47 -26.11 23.30
C VAL A 382 4.79 -25.55 23.86
N PRO A 383 5.89 -26.33 23.86
CA PRO A 383 7.21 -25.83 24.24
C PRO A 383 7.63 -24.68 23.33
N ALA A 384 7.90 -23.50 23.91
CA ALA A 384 8.22 -22.30 23.15
C ALA A 384 9.48 -21.59 23.67
N SER A 385 10.30 -21.10 22.74
CA SER A 385 11.43 -20.20 22.99
C SER A 385 11.11 -18.83 22.39
N TYR A 386 11.52 -17.74 23.05
CA TYR A 386 11.23 -16.38 22.59
C TYR A 386 12.51 -15.58 22.42
N LEU A 387 12.65 -14.91 21.27
CA LEU A 387 13.82 -14.11 20.93
C LEU A 387 13.47 -13.00 19.94
N LEU A 388 14.40 -12.06 19.76
CA LEU A 388 14.26 -10.95 18.82
C LEU A 388 14.94 -11.25 17.49
N ILE A 389 14.57 -10.52 16.43
CA ILE A 389 15.16 -10.65 15.07
C ILE A 389 16.70 -10.81 15.06
N PRO A 390 17.51 -10.04 15.81
CA PRO A 390 18.97 -10.17 15.75
C PRO A 390 19.49 -11.56 16.17
N ALA A 391 18.78 -12.23 17.08
CA ALA A 391 19.12 -13.56 17.55
C ALA A 391 18.62 -14.68 16.61
N ALA A 392 17.82 -14.35 15.59
CA ALA A 392 17.32 -15.34 14.63
C ALA A 392 18.47 -16.06 13.90
N SER A 393 19.52 -15.32 13.51
CA SER A 393 20.72 -15.90 12.88
C SER A 393 21.41 -16.95 13.76
N PHE A 394 21.41 -16.75 15.08
CA PHE A 394 22.03 -17.68 16.03
C PHE A 394 21.25 -18.99 16.18
N VAL A 395 19.91 -18.93 16.16
CA VAL A 395 19.05 -20.11 16.36
C VAL A 395 18.69 -20.84 15.08
N LEU A 396 18.77 -20.19 13.91
CA LEU A 396 18.39 -20.79 12.64
C LEU A 396 19.11 -22.12 12.31
N PRO A 397 20.38 -22.34 12.68
CA PRO A 397 21.02 -23.65 12.53
C PRO A 397 20.31 -24.81 13.27
N GLU A 398 19.54 -24.52 14.33
CA GLU A 398 18.73 -25.52 15.04
C GLU A 398 17.31 -25.66 14.48
N VAL A 399 16.87 -24.72 13.66
CA VAL A 399 15.49 -24.64 13.16
C VAL A 399 15.34 -25.53 11.93
N SER A 400 14.30 -26.37 11.94
CA SER A 400 14.01 -27.27 10.83
C SER A 400 13.09 -26.65 9.78
N LYS A 401 12.14 -25.81 10.20
CA LYS A 401 11.12 -25.20 9.32
C LYS A 401 10.73 -23.82 9.80
N VAL A 402 10.48 -22.89 8.88
CA VAL A 402 9.98 -21.54 9.18
C VAL A 402 8.53 -21.43 8.70
N LEU A 403 7.61 -21.13 9.61
CA LEU A 403 6.19 -20.90 9.30
C LEU A 403 5.84 -19.42 9.43
N LEU A 404 5.37 -18.83 8.34
CA LEU A 404 5.02 -17.41 8.24
C LEU A 404 3.55 -17.25 7.87
N GLY A 405 2.90 -16.23 8.45
CA GLY A 405 1.60 -15.78 7.99
C GLY A 405 1.77 -14.66 6.97
N ALA A 406 1.06 -14.71 5.85
CA ALA A 406 1.02 -13.59 4.91
C ALA A 406 -0.13 -12.64 5.22
N HIS A 407 0.11 -11.34 5.03
CA HIS A 407 -0.93 -10.33 4.99
C HIS A 407 -1.60 -10.29 3.61
N ALA A 408 -0.81 -10.44 2.54
CA ALA A 408 -1.27 -10.61 1.17
C ALA A 408 -0.24 -11.35 0.32
N LEU A 409 -0.70 -11.99 -0.75
CA LEU A 409 0.17 -12.52 -1.82
C LEU A 409 -0.08 -11.75 -3.11
N LEU A 410 0.98 -11.30 -3.75
CA LEU A 410 0.92 -10.49 -4.97
C LEU A 410 0.95 -11.38 -6.21
N ALA A 411 0.49 -10.84 -7.35
CA ALA A 411 0.39 -11.61 -8.60
C ALA A 411 1.75 -12.09 -9.15
N ASN A 412 2.87 -11.46 -8.77
CA ASN A 412 4.22 -11.92 -9.10
C ASN A 412 4.75 -13.00 -8.14
N GLY A 413 3.93 -13.45 -7.19
CA GLY A 413 4.30 -14.42 -6.16
C GLY A 413 5.00 -13.81 -4.94
N SER A 414 5.22 -12.50 -4.89
CA SER A 414 5.82 -11.87 -3.72
C SER A 414 4.88 -11.92 -2.51
N VAL A 415 5.47 -12.14 -1.33
CA VAL A 415 4.74 -12.23 -0.07
C VAL A 415 4.79 -10.89 0.64
N MET A 416 3.62 -10.28 0.85
CA MET A 416 3.50 -9.09 1.68
C MET A 416 3.13 -9.51 3.10
N SER A 417 4.02 -9.27 4.06
CA SER A 417 3.76 -9.55 5.48
C SER A 417 4.40 -8.48 6.36
N ARG A 418 4.45 -8.70 7.68
CA ARG A 418 5.04 -7.76 8.64
C ARG A 418 6.49 -7.46 8.28
N VAL A 419 6.91 -6.22 8.48
CA VAL A 419 8.31 -5.83 8.32
C VAL A 419 9.23 -6.80 9.07
N GLY A 420 10.28 -7.31 8.43
CA GLY A 420 11.17 -8.33 8.98
C GLY A 420 10.90 -9.75 8.47
N THR A 421 9.80 -9.96 7.74
CA THR A 421 9.51 -11.25 7.09
C THR A 421 10.51 -11.54 5.98
N ALA A 422 10.79 -10.55 5.13
CA ALA A 422 11.75 -10.72 4.04
C ALA A 422 13.18 -10.92 4.56
N GLN A 423 13.54 -10.19 5.62
CA GLN A 423 14.84 -10.34 6.30
C GLN A 423 14.98 -11.76 6.87
N LEU A 424 13.97 -12.25 7.59
CA LEU A 424 13.98 -13.58 8.17
C LEU A 424 14.04 -14.67 7.09
N ALA A 425 13.27 -14.53 6.01
CA ALA A 425 13.29 -15.47 4.89
C ALA A 425 14.68 -15.54 4.22
N LEU A 426 15.35 -14.39 4.08
CA LEU A 426 16.71 -14.33 3.53
C LEU A 426 17.72 -15.09 4.41
N VAL A 427 17.69 -14.84 5.73
CA VAL A 427 18.62 -15.51 6.67
C VAL A 427 18.29 -17.00 6.77
N ALA A 428 17.01 -17.37 6.80
CA ALA A 428 16.59 -18.78 6.79
C ALA A 428 17.10 -19.52 5.56
N ARG A 429 16.98 -18.90 4.36
CA ARG A 429 17.52 -19.47 3.13
C ARG A 429 19.04 -19.63 3.17
N ALA A 430 19.77 -18.67 3.74
CA ALA A 430 21.22 -18.78 3.91
C ALA A 430 21.63 -19.98 4.80
N HIS A 431 20.76 -20.39 5.73
CA HIS A 431 20.93 -21.60 6.56
C HIS A 431 20.25 -22.85 5.99
N ASN A 432 19.76 -22.81 4.75
CA ASN A 432 19.02 -23.90 4.09
C ASN A 432 17.76 -24.36 4.84
N VAL A 433 17.12 -23.44 5.57
CA VAL A 433 15.86 -23.71 6.28
C VAL A 433 14.69 -23.33 5.37
N PRO A 434 13.75 -24.26 5.08
CA PRO A 434 12.63 -23.99 4.20
C PRO A 434 11.62 -23.01 4.82
N VAL A 435 11.13 -22.08 4.00
CA VAL A 435 10.18 -21.03 4.37
C VAL A 435 8.80 -21.36 3.81
N LEU A 436 7.86 -21.65 4.72
CA LEU A 436 6.49 -22.02 4.41
C LEU A 436 5.55 -20.87 4.79
N VAL A 437 4.79 -20.37 3.83
CA VAL A 437 3.86 -19.26 4.02
C VAL A 437 2.42 -19.78 4.00
N CYS A 438 1.67 -19.49 5.04
CA CYS A 438 0.26 -19.83 5.15
C CYS A 438 -0.60 -18.60 4.79
N CYS A 439 -1.44 -18.73 3.76
CA CYS A 439 -2.29 -17.65 3.27
C CYS A 439 -3.60 -18.17 2.69
N GLU A 440 -4.71 -17.54 3.04
CA GLU A 440 -6.03 -17.82 2.45
C GLU A 440 -6.15 -17.14 1.08
N THR A 441 -6.82 -17.77 0.11
CA THR A 441 -6.86 -17.24 -1.27
C THR A 441 -7.52 -15.87 -1.39
N TYR A 442 -8.45 -15.50 -0.51
CA TYR A 442 -9.11 -14.20 -0.55
C TYR A 442 -8.17 -13.02 -0.23
N LYS A 443 -6.95 -13.28 0.24
CA LYS A 443 -5.89 -12.29 0.45
C LYS A 443 -4.98 -12.11 -0.76
N PHE A 444 -5.25 -12.78 -1.87
CA PHE A 444 -4.44 -12.66 -3.07
C PHE A 444 -4.76 -11.32 -3.75
N CYS A 445 -3.73 -10.70 -4.31
CA CYS A 445 -3.79 -9.40 -4.93
C CYS A 445 -3.41 -9.50 -6.41
N GLU A 446 -4.24 -8.94 -7.28
CA GLU A 446 -3.89 -8.70 -8.69
C GLU A 446 -2.76 -7.67 -8.83
N ARG A 447 -2.62 -6.78 -7.83
CA ARG A 447 -1.55 -5.79 -7.78
C ARG A 447 -0.19 -6.47 -7.63
N VAL A 448 0.80 -5.95 -8.36
CA VAL A 448 2.20 -6.32 -8.23
C VAL A 448 2.96 -5.15 -7.61
N GLN A 449 3.86 -5.46 -6.69
CA GLN A 449 4.83 -4.51 -6.16
C GLN A 449 6.14 -5.25 -5.94
N THR A 450 7.26 -4.62 -6.30
CA THR A 450 8.60 -5.24 -6.23
C THR A 450 9.39 -4.78 -5.02
N ASP A 451 8.99 -3.64 -4.45
CA ASP A 451 9.66 -2.99 -3.34
C ASP A 451 8.68 -2.68 -2.20
N ALA A 452 9.22 -2.37 -1.03
CA ALA A 452 8.44 -1.98 0.15
C ALA A 452 8.19 -0.46 0.25
N PHE A 453 8.50 0.30 -0.82
CA PHE A 453 8.45 1.76 -0.84
C PHE A 453 7.17 2.31 -1.45
N VAL A 454 6.73 1.78 -2.61
CA VAL A 454 5.62 2.35 -3.40
C VAL A 454 4.26 2.30 -2.73
N SER A 455 4.00 1.28 -1.91
CA SER A 455 2.75 1.13 -1.19
C SER A 455 2.99 0.38 0.11
N ASN A 456 2.95 1.13 1.21
CA ASN A 456 3.14 0.61 2.55
C ASN A 456 2.23 1.35 3.54
N GLU A 457 2.19 0.86 4.77
CA GLU A 457 1.55 1.53 5.90
C GLU A 457 2.66 2.08 6.80
N LEU A 458 2.59 3.38 7.11
CA LEU A 458 3.45 4.04 8.08
C LEU A 458 2.75 4.02 9.43
N ASP A 459 3.44 3.54 10.46
CA ASP A 459 2.92 3.53 11.82
C ASP A 459 3.30 4.83 12.57
N ASP A 460 2.91 4.92 13.84
CA ASP A 460 3.16 6.10 14.67
C ASP A 460 4.66 6.26 14.93
N PRO A 461 5.33 7.35 14.51
CA PRO A 461 6.76 7.54 14.73
C PRO A 461 7.14 7.50 16.22
N ASP A 462 6.22 7.90 17.11
CA ASP A 462 6.46 7.92 18.55
C ASP A 462 6.51 6.51 19.16
N ASP A 463 6.00 5.46 18.49
CA ASP A 463 6.11 4.08 18.97
C ASP A 463 7.58 3.60 19.03
N LEU A 464 8.51 4.27 18.34
CA LEU A 464 9.93 3.93 18.37
C LEU A 464 10.63 4.42 19.66
N LEU A 465 10.00 5.35 20.38
CA LEU A 465 10.45 5.81 21.69
C LEU A 465 10.60 4.59 22.61
N CYS A 466 11.74 4.49 23.27
CA CYS A 466 12.03 3.43 24.22
C CYS A 466 12.63 4.05 25.46
N GLU A 467 12.05 3.75 26.61
CA GLU A 467 12.70 3.98 27.89
C GLU A 467 13.79 2.91 28.08
N ARG A 468 15.03 3.37 28.26
CA ARG A 468 16.15 2.54 28.70
C ARG A 468 16.76 3.22 29.92
N GLY A 469 16.33 2.82 31.11
CA GLY A 469 16.58 3.57 32.33
C GLY A 469 15.71 4.83 32.39
N GLU A 470 16.22 5.91 32.96
CA GLU A 470 15.46 7.17 33.17
C GLU A 470 15.47 8.12 31.96
N HIS A 471 16.19 7.78 30.88
CA HIS A 471 16.40 8.69 29.76
C HIS A 471 15.80 8.16 28.45
N VAL A 472 14.93 8.96 27.82
CA VAL A 472 14.36 8.71 26.49
C VAL A 472 15.04 9.61 25.47
N ALA A 473 16.07 9.08 24.80
CA ALA A 473 16.90 9.86 23.88
C ALA A 473 16.14 10.49 22.71
N LEU A 474 14.99 9.93 22.32
CA LEU A 474 14.21 10.35 21.18
C LEU A 474 12.96 11.19 21.56
N ALA A 475 12.72 11.51 22.84
CA ALA A 475 11.49 12.17 23.29
C ALA A 475 11.17 13.48 22.55
N ASN A 476 12.20 14.27 22.23
CA ASN A 476 12.07 15.56 21.56
C ASN A 476 12.48 15.51 20.09
N TRP A 477 12.30 14.37 19.42
CA TRP A 477 12.80 14.16 18.05
C TRP A 477 12.29 15.21 17.04
N GLN A 478 11.10 15.79 17.27
CA GLN A 478 10.49 16.80 16.42
C GLN A 478 11.22 18.15 16.45
N ASN A 479 11.94 18.45 17.53
CA ASN A 479 12.72 19.69 17.66
C ASN A 479 14.00 19.65 16.80
N HIS A 480 14.43 18.47 16.39
CA HIS A 480 15.64 18.27 15.60
C HIS A 480 15.30 18.20 14.11
N LEU A 481 15.57 19.30 13.38
CA LEU A 481 15.26 19.44 11.95
C LEU A 481 15.91 18.38 11.05
N SER A 482 17.02 17.76 11.47
CA SER A 482 17.72 16.69 10.74
C SER A 482 17.29 15.27 11.13
N LEU A 483 16.44 15.10 12.15
CA LEU A 483 16.02 13.79 12.66
C LEU A 483 14.65 13.39 12.10
N ARG A 484 14.52 12.13 11.69
CA ARG A 484 13.28 11.56 11.13
C ARG A 484 13.08 10.17 11.72
N LEU A 485 11.87 9.89 12.21
CA LEU A 485 11.49 8.57 12.71
C LEU A 485 10.63 7.86 11.67
N LEU A 486 10.87 6.57 11.48
CA LEU A 486 10.20 5.75 10.48
C LEU A 486 10.03 4.32 10.97
N ASN A 487 8.80 3.84 10.93
CA ASN A 487 8.42 2.47 11.23
C ASN A 487 7.43 1.97 10.16
N LEU A 488 7.97 1.17 9.25
CA LEU A 488 7.16 0.48 8.23
C LEU A 488 6.41 -0.68 8.87
N VAL A 489 5.17 -0.92 8.43
CA VAL A 489 4.38 -2.05 8.93
C VAL A 489 4.59 -3.31 8.10
N TYR A 490 4.74 -3.17 6.77
CA TYR A 490 4.88 -4.31 5.86
C TYR A 490 6.20 -4.29 5.09
N ASP A 491 6.63 -5.47 4.67
CA ASP A 491 7.67 -5.65 3.66
C ASP A 491 7.18 -6.58 2.55
N VAL A 492 8.00 -6.70 1.51
CA VAL A 492 7.73 -7.54 0.34
C VAL A 492 8.85 -8.53 0.22
N THR A 493 8.52 -9.80 0.40
CA THR A 493 9.48 -10.90 0.26
C THR A 493 9.48 -11.36 -1.19
N PRO A 494 10.64 -11.39 -1.86
CA PRO A 494 10.78 -11.94 -3.19
C PRO A 494 10.34 -13.42 -3.25
N PRO A 495 9.67 -13.85 -4.33
CA PRO A 495 9.12 -15.21 -4.44
C PRO A 495 10.21 -16.29 -4.36
N GLU A 496 11.45 -16.00 -4.74
CA GLU A 496 12.55 -16.94 -4.68
C GLU A 496 12.96 -17.32 -3.26
N LEU A 497 12.64 -16.50 -2.25
CA LEU A 497 12.95 -16.80 -0.84
C LEU A 497 11.88 -17.65 -0.15
N VAL A 498 10.78 -17.96 -0.83
CA VAL A 498 9.64 -18.67 -0.26
C VAL A 498 9.43 -19.96 -1.03
N ASP A 499 9.56 -21.08 -0.34
CA ASP A 499 9.52 -22.41 -0.96
C ASP A 499 8.08 -22.87 -1.22
N LEU A 500 7.17 -22.58 -0.29
CA LEU A 500 5.81 -23.11 -0.35
C LEU A 500 4.77 -22.12 0.15
N VAL A 501 3.65 -22.04 -0.58
CA VAL A 501 2.44 -21.36 -0.17
C VAL A 501 1.36 -22.39 0.13
N ILE A 502 0.89 -22.42 1.36
CA ILE A 502 -0.21 -23.30 1.80
C ILE A 502 -1.50 -22.50 1.76
N THR A 503 -2.43 -22.95 0.90
CA THR A 503 -3.76 -22.40 0.69
C THR A 503 -4.83 -23.46 0.98
N GLU A 504 -6.11 -23.07 0.98
CA GLU A 504 -7.20 -24.04 1.11
C GLU A 504 -7.40 -24.94 -0.12
N LEU A 505 -6.80 -24.59 -1.26
CA LEU A 505 -6.79 -25.42 -2.47
C LEU A 505 -5.67 -26.48 -2.44
N GLY A 506 -4.72 -26.33 -1.51
CA GLY A 506 -3.55 -27.19 -1.39
C GLY A 506 -2.25 -26.39 -1.32
N MET A 507 -1.16 -27.12 -1.52
CA MET A 507 0.21 -26.62 -1.48
C MET A 507 0.64 -26.20 -2.88
N ILE A 508 0.92 -24.92 -3.08
CA ILE A 508 1.28 -24.35 -4.37
C ILE A 508 2.59 -23.56 -4.28
N PRO A 509 3.34 -23.44 -5.38
CA PRO A 509 4.47 -22.51 -5.43
C PRO A 509 3.97 -21.06 -5.54
N CYS A 510 4.82 -20.09 -5.15
CA CYS A 510 4.52 -18.65 -5.22
C CYS A 510 4.10 -18.18 -6.63
N SER A 511 4.64 -18.78 -7.68
CA SER A 511 4.32 -18.45 -9.08
C SER A 511 2.89 -18.81 -9.50
N SER A 512 2.19 -19.65 -8.74
CA SER A 512 0.83 -20.11 -9.06
C SER A 512 -0.28 -19.19 -8.53
N VAL A 513 0.05 -18.15 -7.76
CA VAL A 513 -0.91 -17.14 -7.27
C VAL A 513 -1.83 -16.57 -8.37
N PRO A 514 -1.33 -16.11 -9.54
CA PRO A 514 -2.20 -15.61 -10.61
C PRO A 514 -3.06 -16.69 -11.27
N VAL A 515 -2.65 -17.96 -11.22
CA VAL A 515 -3.47 -19.09 -11.71
C VAL A 515 -4.67 -19.27 -10.80
N VAL A 516 -4.47 -19.25 -9.49
CA VAL A 516 -5.55 -19.34 -8.50
C VAL A 516 -6.51 -18.17 -8.61
N LEU A 517 -5.99 -16.94 -8.79
CA LEU A 517 -6.83 -15.75 -9.01
C LEU A 517 -7.73 -15.92 -10.25
N ARG A 518 -7.22 -16.51 -11.33
CA ARG A 518 -7.98 -16.74 -12.56
C ARG A 518 -9.10 -17.75 -12.37
N VAL A 519 -8.79 -18.90 -11.77
CA VAL A 519 -9.78 -19.97 -11.49
C VAL A 519 -10.87 -19.45 -10.55
N LYS A 520 -10.50 -18.71 -9.50
CA LYS A 520 -11.48 -18.11 -8.58
C LYS A 520 -12.30 -17.00 -9.21
N SER A 521 -11.76 -16.28 -10.20
CA SER A 521 -12.48 -15.23 -10.91
C SER A 521 -13.45 -15.77 -11.98
N SER A 522 -13.25 -17.00 -12.45
CA SER A 522 -14.19 -17.67 -13.37
C SER A 522 -15.35 -18.36 -12.65
N ASP A 523 -15.13 -18.84 -11.43
CA ASP A 523 -16.16 -19.48 -10.61
C ASP A 523 -17.06 -18.49 -9.85
N GLN A 524 -16.71 -17.20 -9.86
CA GLN A 524 -17.47 -16.10 -9.26
C GLN A 524 -18.07 -15.23 -10.35
#